data_AF-A0A947BZC7-F1
#
_entry.id   AF-A0A947BZC7-F1
#
_cell.length_a   1.000
_cell.length_b   1.000
_cell.length_c   1.000
_cell.angle_alpha   90.00
_cell.angle_beta   90.00
_cell.angle_gamma   90.00
#
_symmetry.space_group_name_H-M   'P 1'
#
loop_
_entity.id
_entity.type
_entity.pdbx_description
1 polymer ?
#
loop_
_entity_poly.entity_id
_entity_poly.type
_entity_poly.pdbx_seq_one_letter_code
_entity_poly.pdbx_strand_id
1 'polypeptide(L)' 'MKAKITLLPGDGIGPEIVDATRQVLEVIASKSGHTFTFSTHLIGGIAIDETGVPLPDDTIVGCRSADAVLL' A
#
# COMPACT_ATOMS: atom_id res chain seq x y z
N MET A 1 8.45 -12.78 10.82
CA MET A 1 9.32 -11.69 10.33
C MET A 1 8.68 -10.33 10.60
N LYS A 2 9.44 -9.24 10.50
CA LYS A 2 8.90 -7.87 10.52
C LYS A 2 9.05 -7.28 9.11
N ALA A 3 8.01 -6.69 8.55
CA ALA A 3 8.08 -6.03 7.24
C ALA A 3 7.17 -4.79 7.17
N LYS A 4 7.66 -3.76 6.49
CA LYS A 4 6.92 -2.56 6.10
C LYS A 4 6.40 -2.75 4.68
N ILE A 5 5.10 -2.58 4.48
CA ILE A 5 4.44 -2.77 3.19
C ILE A 5 3.75 -1.47 2.82
N THR A 6 4.15 -0.87 1.70
CA THR A 6 3.45 0.29 1.15
C THR A 6 2.25 -0.17 0.34
N LEU A 7 1.07 0.39 0.64
CA LEU A 7 -0.19 0.13 -0.04
C LEU A 7 -0.44 1.23 -1.08
N LEU A 8 -0.70 0.85 -2.32
CA LEU A 8 -0.99 1.73 -3.44
C LEU A 8 -2.35 1.37 -4.04
N PRO A 9 -3.47 1.72 -3.38
CA PRO A 9 -4.81 1.26 -3.77
C PRO A 9 -5.26 1.70 -5.16
N GLY A 10 -4.70 2.80 -5.70
CA GLY A 10 -5.00 3.27 -7.05
C GLY A 10 -6.49 3.56 -7.28
N ASP A 11 -6.97 3.21 -8.47
CA ASP A 11 -8.27 3.62 -9.00
C ASP A 11 -9.27 2.47 -9.15
N GLY A 12 -10.54 2.81 -9.41
CA GLY A 12 -11.59 1.84 -9.68
C GLY A 12 -11.85 0.92 -8.48
N ILE A 13 -11.73 -0.38 -8.69
CA ILE A 13 -11.91 -1.40 -7.63
C ILE A 13 -10.66 -1.58 -6.75
N GLY A 14 -9.53 -0.96 -7.11
CA GLY A 14 -8.25 -1.14 -6.42
C GLY A 14 -8.32 -0.92 -4.90
N PRO A 15 -8.95 0.16 -4.38
CA PRO A 15 -9.10 0.37 -2.95
C PRO A 15 -9.82 -0.78 -2.21
N GLU A 16 -10.86 -1.35 -2.82
CA GLU A 16 -11.62 -2.46 -2.23
C GLU A 16 -10.78 -3.74 -2.15
N ILE A 17 -10.03 -4.03 -3.21
CA ILE A 17 -9.20 -5.25 -3.30
C ILE A 17 -7.95 -5.14 -2.41
N VAL A 18 -7.31 -3.97 -2.35
CA VAL A 18 -6.15 -3.75 -1.48
C VAL A 18 -6.54 -3.83 -0.01
N ASP A 19 -7.70 -3.29 0.39
CA ASP A 19 -8.16 -3.42 1.77
C ASP A 19 -8.47 -4.87 2.15
N ALA A 20 -9.16 -5.62 1.28
CA ALA A 20 -9.41 -7.04 1.49
C ALA A 20 -8.10 -7.84 1.61
N THR A 21 -7.10 -7.52 0.79
CA THR A 21 -5.79 -8.16 0.83
C THR A 21 -5.04 -7.84 2.12
N ARG A 22 -5.07 -6.58 2.57
CA ARG A 22 -4.50 -6.16 3.87
C ARG A 22 -5.09 -6.98 5.02
N GLN A 23 -6.41 -7.16 5.06
CA GLN A 23 -7.08 -7.96 6.10
C GLN A 23 -6.59 -9.42 6.10
N VAL A 24 -6.42 -10.04 4.93
CA VAL A 24 -5.87 -11.40 4.83
C VAL A 24 -4.42 -11.45 5.33
N LEU A 25 -3.59 -10.46 4.98
CA LEU A 25 -2.21 -10.37 5.45
C LEU A 25 -2.12 -10.22 6.98
N GLU A 26 -3.02 -9.47 7.60
CA GLU A 26 -3.10 -9.34 9.07
C GLU A 26 -3.44 -10.67 9.74
N VAL A 27 -4.37 -11.44 9.18
CA VAL A 27 -4.70 -12.79 9.67
C VAL A 27 -3.50 -13.74 9.55
N ILE A 28 -2.80 -13.72 8.43
CA ILE A 28 -1.58 -14.52 8.23
C ILE A 28 -0.50 -14.09 9.22
N ALA A 29 -0.31 -12.78 9.42
CA ALA A 29 0.68 -12.24 10.34
C ALA A 29 0.46 -12.77 11.77
N SER A 30 -0.78 -12.70 12.24
CA SER A 30 -1.18 -13.24 13.55
C SER A 30 -0.91 -14.73 13.66
N LYS A 31 -1.30 -15.53 12.65
CA LYS A 31 -1.16 -16.99 12.67
C LYS A 31 0.29 -17.48 12.55
N SER A 32 1.13 -16.76 11.83
CA SER A 32 2.49 -17.18 11.48
C SER A 32 3.58 -16.46 12.30
N GLY A 33 3.20 -15.67 13.32
CA GLY A 33 4.15 -14.92 14.13
C GLY A 33 4.93 -13.89 13.31
N HIS A 34 4.28 -13.27 12.33
CA HIS A 34 4.84 -12.14 11.59
C HIS A 34 4.23 -10.83 12.09
N THR A 35 4.89 -9.73 11.75
CA THR A 35 4.41 -8.38 12.03
C THR A 35 4.54 -7.58 10.76
N PHE A 36 3.40 -7.15 10.23
CA PHE A 36 3.35 -6.26 9.08
C PHE A 36 2.89 -4.88 9.53
N THR A 37 3.52 -3.85 8.99
CA THR A 37 3.10 -2.45 9.15
C THR A 37 2.81 -1.87 7.78
N PHE A 38 1.71 -1.14 7.66
CA PHE A 38 1.22 -0.65 6.38
C PHE A 38 1.25 0.88 6.33
N SER A 39 1.65 1.44 5.19
CA SER A 39 1.55 2.86 4.86
C SER A 39 0.90 3.03 3.51
N THR A 40 -0.15 3.85 3.41
CA THR A 40 -0.90 4.03 2.16
C THR A 40 -0.49 5.32 1.47
N HIS A 41 -0.24 5.26 0.16
CA HIS A 41 0.11 6.42 -0.66
C HIS A 41 -0.67 6.42 -1.98
N LEU A 42 -0.75 7.60 -2.61
CA LEU A 42 -1.49 7.82 -3.85
C LEU A 42 -0.71 7.28 -5.08
N ILE A 43 -1.44 6.72 -6.04
CA ILE A 43 -0.90 6.39 -7.38
C ILE A 43 -2.02 6.49 -8.42
N GLY A 44 -1.67 6.70 -9.69
CA GLY A 44 -2.63 6.61 -10.79
C GLY A 44 -3.52 7.85 -10.94
N GLY A 45 -4.77 7.64 -11.35
CA GLY A 45 -5.76 8.68 -11.60
C GLY A 45 -6.06 9.52 -10.35
N ILE A 46 -6.29 8.88 -9.21
CA ILE A 46 -6.53 9.56 -7.94
C ILE A 46 -5.34 10.44 -7.53
N ALA A 47 -4.12 10.03 -7.84
CA ALA A 47 -2.94 10.87 -7.62
C ALA A 47 -2.91 12.09 -8.54
N ILE A 48 -3.31 11.94 -9.82
CA ILE A 48 -3.45 13.07 -10.74
C ILE A 48 -4.50 14.04 -10.20
N ASP A 49 -5.67 13.53 -9.79
CA ASP A 49 -6.77 14.36 -9.32
C ASP A 49 -6.40 15.17 -8.08
N GLU A 50 -5.64 14.58 -7.14
CA GLU A 50 -5.27 15.24 -5.88
C GLU A 50 -3.97 16.06 -5.96
N THR A 51 -3.01 15.67 -6.79
CA THR A 51 -1.64 16.24 -6.77
C THR A 51 -1.18 16.77 -8.12
N GLY A 52 -1.92 16.52 -9.20
CA GLY A 52 -1.56 16.90 -10.56
C GLY A 52 -0.56 15.95 -11.24
N VAL A 53 -0.06 14.92 -10.55
CA VAL A 53 0.88 13.94 -11.10
C VAL A 53 0.48 12.50 -10.73
N PRO A 54 0.67 11.50 -11.61
CA PRO A 54 0.24 10.12 -11.35
C PRO A 54 1.09 9.38 -10.33
N LEU A 55 2.28 9.89 -10.01
CA LEU A 55 3.19 9.29 -9.06
C LEU A 55 3.89 10.40 -8.26
N PRO A 56 3.30 10.83 -7.13
CA PRO A 56 3.88 11.86 -6.26
C PRO A 56 5.22 11.44 -5.67
N ASP A 57 6.11 12.41 -5.39
CA ASP A 57 7.40 12.14 -4.75
C ASP A 57 7.24 11.47 -3.38
N ASP A 58 6.20 11.82 -2.62
CA ASP A 58 5.88 11.18 -1.34
C ASP A 58 5.60 9.67 -1.50
N THR A 59 4.88 9.27 -2.55
CA THR A 59 4.67 7.86 -2.89
C THR A 59 5.99 7.15 -3.18
N ILE A 60 6.90 7.80 -3.92
CA ILE A 60 8.23 7.24 -4.22
C ILE A 60 9.04 7.07 -2.93
N VAL A 61 9.01 8.05 -2.03
CA VAL A 61 9.68 8.00 -0.73
C VAL A 61 9.11 6.86 0.11
N GLY A 62 7.78 6.74 0.19
CA GLY A 62 7.08 5.66 0.87
C GLY A 62 7.51 4.29 0.36
N CYS A 63 7.46 4.07 -0.96
CA CYS A 63 7.88 2.82 -1.60
C CYS A 63 9.35 2.48 -1.34
N ARG A 64 10.27 3.46 -1.41
CA ARG A 64 11.70 3.24 -1.15
C ARG A 64 12.01 2.91 0.31
N SER A 65 11.13 3.31 1.24
CA SER A 65 11.27 3.04 2.67
C SER A 65 10.66 1.71 3.12
N ALA A 66 9.91 1.04 2.24
CA ALA A 66 9.21 -0.21 2.50
C ALA A 66 10.04 -1.44 2.08
N ASP A 67 9.72 -2.58 2.69
CA ASP A 67 10.29 -3.87 2.31
C ASP A 67 9.57 -4.47 1.08
N ALA A 68 8.32 -4.07 0.85
CA ALA A 68 7.51 -4.46 -0.31
C ALA A 68 6.45 -3.40 -0.65
N VAL A 69 5.91 -3.49 -1.86
CA VAL A 69 4.79 -2.67 -2.34
C VAL A 69 3.63 -3.59 -2.72
N LEU A 70 2.44 -3.30 -2.19
CA LEU A 70 1.17 -3.89 -2.62
C LEU A 70 0.43 -2.85 -3.46
N LEU A 71 0.40 -3.10 -4.77
CA LEU A 71 -0.31 -2.31 -5.78
C LEU A 71 -1.58 -3.05 -6.19
#